data_AF-A0A942G7S6-F1
#
_entry.id   AF-A0A942G7S6-F1
#
_cell.length_a   1.000
_cell.length_b   1.000
_cell.length_c   1.000
_cell.angle_alpha   90.00
_cell.angle_beta   90.00
_cell.angle_gamma   90.00
#
_symmetry.space_group_name_H-M   'P 1'
#
loop_
_entity.id
_entity.type
_entity.pdbx_description
1 polymer ?
#
loop_
_entity_poly.entity_id
_entity_poly.type
_entity_poly.pdbx_seq_one_letter_code
_entity_poly.pdbx_strand_id
1 'polypeptide(L)'
;MWECSKCGRNFKNTEQAHYCGKIETIDQYIFDQTEEVQPILNKIREIIRAAAPEATEKISWRMPTFWQGGNIIHFAAFKKHISIFPGGEATTVFADRLTEYNTTKGTIQLPLNKPVPYDLIKEIVRWRVALVEEKQK
;
A
#
# COMPACT_ATOMS: atom_id res chain seq x y z
N MET A 1 32.81 -7.92 -2.47
CA MET A 1 31.47 -7.35 -2.70
C MET A 1 30.97 -8.02 -3.97
N TRP A 2 29.88 -8.79 -3.88
CA TRP A 2 29.33 -9.54 -5.01
C TRP A 2 28.09 -8.82 -5.55
N GLU A 3 27.99 -8.67 -6.86
CA GLU A 3 26.86 -8.04 -7.52
C GLU A 3 25.87 -9.10 -8.05
N CYS A 4 24.58 -9.00 -7.72
CA CYS A 4 23.57 -9.89 -8.31
C CYS A 4 23.44 -9.62 -9.81
N SER A 5 23.76 -10.59 -10.65
CA SER A 5 23.58 -10.53 -12.10
C SER A 5 22.14 -10.29 -12.56
N LYS A 6 21.14 -10.53 -11.69
CA LYS A 6 19.72 -10.27 -11.97
C LYS A 6 19.23 -8.88 -11.54
N CYS A 7 19.82 -8.25 -10.52
CA CYS A 7 19.33 -6.94 -10.02
C CYS A 7 20.37 -5.83 -9.85
N GLY A 8 21.64 -6.09 -10.14
CA GLY A 8 22.73 -5.11 -10.04
C GLY A 8 23.04 -4.62 -8.61
N ARG A 9 22.45 -5.24 -7.58
CA ARG A 9 22.70 -4.85 -6.18
C ARG A 9 23.95 -5.53 -5.65
N ASN A 10 24.69 -4.80 -4.82
CA ASN A 10 25.93 -5.23 -4.19
C ASN A 10 25.67 -5.85 -2.81
N PHE A 11 26.27 -7.01 -2.56
CA PHE A 11 26.14 -7.79 -1.32
C PHE A 11 27.51 -8.12 -0.72
N LYS A 12 27.52 -8.38 0.59
CA LYS A 12 28.74 -8.78 1.31
C LYS A 12 29.20 -10.18 0.90
N ASN A 13 28.25 -11.12 0.77
CA ASN A 13 28.52 -12.52 0.47
C ASN A 13 28.15 -12.85 -0.99
N THR A 14 28.94 -13.72 -1.62
CA THR A 14 28.62 -14.32 -2.92
C THR A 14 27.35 -15.17 -2.81
N GLU A 15 26.49 -15.10 -3.83
CA GLU A 15 25.21 -15.84 -3.89
C GLU A 15 24.28 -15.61 -2.69
N GLN A 16 24.42 -14.48 -2.00
CA GLN A 16 23.58 -14.15 -0.86
C GLN A 16 22.11 -14.22 -1.27
N ALA A 17 21.30 -15.00 -0.55
CA ALA A 17 19.87 -15.08 -0.82
C ALA A 17 19.23 -13.69 -0.68
N HIS A 18 18.61 -13.22 -1.77
CA HIS A 18 17.85 -11.98 -1.79
C HIS A 18 16.88 -11.98 -2.98
N TYR A 19 15.89 -11.10 -2.91
CA TYR A 19 14.93 -10.92 -3.98
C TYR A 19 15.55 -10.07 -5.12
N CYS A 20 15.98 -10.65 -6.25
CA CYS A 20 16.51 -9.89 -7.38
C CYS A 20 15.43 -9.25 -8.29
N GLY A 21 14.16 -9.13 -7.86
CA GLY A 21 13.12 -8.48 -8.65
C GLY A 21 13.07 -6.97 -8.45
N LYS A 22 12.88 -6.21 -9.53
CA LYS A 22 12.35 -4.85 -9.46
C LYS A 22 10.85 -4.96 -9.67
N ILE A 23 10.07 -4.69 -8.62
CA ILE A 23 8.62 -4.61 -8.75
C ILE A 23 8.33 -3.25 -9.40
N GLU A 24 7.83 -3.27 -10.62
CA GLU A 24 7.56 -2.06 -11.41
C GLU A 24 6.07 -1.72 -11.41
N THR A 25 5.20 -2.72 -11.28
CA THR A 25 3.74 -2.55 -11.31
C THR A 25 3.06 -3.14 -10.08
N ILE A 26 1.84 -2.65 -9.80
CA ILE A 26 0.99 -3.21 -8.74
C ILE A 26 0.59 -4.66 -9.08
N ASP A 27 0.38 -4.99 -10.35
CA ASP A 27 0.10 -6.37 -10.78
C ASP A 27 1.22 -7.33 -10.39
N GLN A 28 2.48 -6.97 -10.67
CA GLN A 28 3.64 -7.77 -10.26
C GLN A 28 3.71 -7.89 -8.73
N TYR A 29 3.47 -6.80 -8.00
CA TYR A 29 3.46 -6.83 -6.55
C TYR A 29 2.44 -7.83 -6.00
N ILE A 30 1.22 -7.80 -6.53
CA ILE A 30 0.13 -8.66 -6.09
C ILE A 30 0.43 -10.11 -6.46
N PHE A 31 0.86 -10.37 -7.68
CA PHE A 31 1.22 -11.72 -8.16
C PHE A 31 2.29 -12.40 -7.27
N ASP A 32 3.26 -11.63 -6.77
CA ASP A 32 4.30 -12.13 -5.88
C ASP A 32 3.81 -12.44 -4.44
N GLN A 33 2.56 -12.13 -4.09
CA GLN A 33 1.98 -12.48 -2.79
C GLN A 33 1.40 -13.89 -2.78
N THR A 34 1.13 -14.42 -1.58
CA THR A 34 0.46 -15.71 -1.41
C THR A 34 -0.92 -15.69 -2.06
N GLU A 35 -1.37 -16.83 -2.60
CA GLU A 35 -2.66 -16.97 -3.28
C GLU A 35 -3.84 -16.49 -2.43
N GLU A 36 -3.77 -16.67 -1.10
CA GLU A 36 -4.78 -16.22 -0.14
C GLU A 36 -4.88 -14.69 -0.02
N VAL A 37 -3.76 -13.98 -0.20
CA VAL A 37 -3.68 -12.52 -0.01
C VAL A 37 -3.97 -11.77 -1.31
N GLN A 38 -3.67 -12.37 -2.46
CA GLN A 38 -3.92 -11.82 -3.80
C GLN A 38 -5.36 -11.27 -3.98
N PRO A 39 -6.44 -12.03 -3.70
CA PRO A 39 -7.80 -11.52 -3.89
C PRO A 39 -8.11 -10.33 -2.99
N ILE A 40 -7.56 -10.30 -1.78
CA ILE A 40 -7.76 -9.19 -0.84
C ILE A 40 -7.10 -7.91 -1.38
N LEU A 41 -5.86 -8.02 -1.86
CA LEU A 41 -5.13 -6.88 -2.43
C LEU A 41 -5.76 -6.37 -3.71
N ASN A 42 -6.20 -7.27 -4.60
CA ASN A 42 -6.95 -6.89 -5.79
C ASN A 42 -8.22 -6.13 -5.41
N LYS A 43 -8.95 -6.60 -4.40
CA LYS A 43 -10.15 -5.89 -3.96
C LYS A 43 -9.86 -4.52 -3.36
N ILE A 44 -8.80 -4.39 -2.57
CA ILE A 44 -8.33 -3.08 -2.07
C ILE A 44 -7.99 -2.16 -3.24
N ARG A 45 -7.23 -2.63 -4.23
CA ARG A 45 -6.87 -1.86 -5.43
C ARG A 45 -8.11 -1.39 -6.20
N GLU A 46 -9.10 -2.24 -6.43
CA GLU A 46 -10.37 -1.87 -7.07
C GLU A 46 -11.10 -0.76 -6.31
N ILE A 47 -11.20 -0.90 -4.98
CA ILE A 47 -11.85 0.10 -4.12
C ILE A 47 -11.13 1.44 -4.21
N ILE A 48 -9.79 1.44 -4.20
CA ILE A 48 -9.00 2.67 -4.33
C ILE A 48 -9.21 3.30 -5.72
N ARG A 49 -9.15 2.52 -6.81
CA ARG A 49 -9.42 3.02 -8.18
C ARG A 49 -10.79 3.66 -8.30
N ALA A 50 -11.82 3.04 -7.73
CA ALA A 50 -13.18 3.58 -7.76
C ALA A 50 -13.33 4.84 -6.89
N ALA A 51 -12.54 4.97 -5.82
CA ALA A 51 -12.55 6.10 -4.91
C ALA A 51 -11.71 7.29 -5.41
N ALA A 52 -10.68 7.02 -6.21
CA ALA A 52 -9.74 8.00 -6.79
C ALA A 52 -9.50 7.70 -8.28
N PRO A 53 -10.49 7.95 -9.16
CA PRO A 53 -10.43 7.56 -10.58
C PRO A 53 -9.32 8.25 -11.36
N GLU A 54 -8.92 9.46 -10.94
CA GLU A 54 -7.85 10.25 -11.57
C GLU A 54 -6.45 9.90 -11.02
N ALA A 55 -6.36 9.02 -10.02
CA ALA A 55 -5.09 8.63 -9.44
C ALA A 55 -4.35 7.63 -10.35
N THR A 56 -3.06 7.90 -10.54
CA THR A 56 -2.15 6.99 -11.24
C THR A 56 -1.59 5.94 -10.28
N GLU A 57 -1.45 4.73 -10.78
CA GLU A 57 -0.81 3.64 -10.06
C GLU A 57 0.70 3.64 -10.27
N LYS A 58 1.46 3.46 -9.20
CA LYS A 58 2.92 3.30 -9.27
C LYS A 58 3.42 2.41 -8.14
N ILE A 59 4.68 2.00 -8.24
CA ILE A 59 5.44 1.46 -7.11
C ILE A 59 6.28 2.58 -6.51
N SER A 60 6.15 2.80 -5.20
CA SER A 60 6.98 3.74 -4.44
C SER A 60 7.31 3.12 -3.10
N TRP A 61 8.57 3.23 -2.67
CA TRP A 61 9.08 2.52 -1.48
C TRP A 61 8.80 1.01 -1.49
N ARG A 62 8.80 0.40 -2.70
CA ARG A 62 8.46 -1.02 -2.94
C ARG A 62 7.01 -1.41 -2.60
N MET A 63 6.11 -0.43 -2.53
CA MET A 63 4.71 -0.63 -2.22
C MET A 63 3.83 -0.12 -3.36
N PRO A 64 2.73 -0.83 -3.67
CA PRO A 64 1.61 -0.28 -4.40
C PRO A 64 1.21 1.10 -3.88
N THR A 65 1.10 2.05 -4.79
CA THR A 65 0.86 3.46 -4.48
C THR A 65 -0.10 4.07 -5.49
N PHE A 66 -1.06 4.83 -4.99
CA PHE A 66 -1.91 5.71 -5.79
C PHE A 66 -1.51 7.16 -5.59
N TRP A 67 -1.38 7.88 -6.71
CA TRP A 67 -0.89 9.26 -6.73
C TRP A 67 -1.72 10.16 -7.65
N GLN A 68 -2.07 11.34 -7.16
CA GLN A 68 -2.83 12.35 -7.91
C GLN A 68 -2.41 13.75 -7.42
N GLY A 69 -1.34 14.31 -7.97
CA GLY A 69 -0.72 15.56 -7.48
C GLY A 69 -0.03 15.44 -6.10
N GLY A 70 -0.35 14.39 -5.34
CA GLY A 70 0.29 13.96 -4.10
C GLY A 70 0.02 12.48 -3.83
N ASN A 71 0.67 11.91 -2.80
CA ASN A 71 0.41 10.53 -2.40
C ASN A 71 -0.99 10.42 -1.77
N ILE A 72 -1.85 9.63 -2.40
CA ILE A 72 -3.20 9.34 -1.92
C ILE A 72 -3.15 8.19 -0.92
N ILE A 73 -2.59 7.06 -1.31
CA ILE A 73 -2.50 5.91 -0.40
C ILE A 73 -1.41 4.95 -0.88
N HIS A 74 -0.72 4.34 0.07
CA HIS A 74 0.10 3.15 -0.16
C HIS A 74 -0.55 1.95 0.53
N PHE A 75 -0.27 0.74 0.05
CA PHE A 75 -0.65 -0.47 0.77
C PHE A 75 0.40 -1.56 0.60
N ALA A 76 0.54 -2.42 1.61
CA ALA A 76 1.49 -3.51 1.59
C ALA A 76 1.00 -4.71 2.40
N ALA A 77 1.26 -5.91 1.89
CA ALA A 77 0.99 -7.16 2.57
C ALA A 77 2.10 -7.52 3.57
N PHE A 78 1.69 -8.00 4.74
CA PHE A 78 2.52 -8.59 5.78
C PHE A 78 1.96 -9.95 6.18
N LYS A 79 2.75 -10.74 6.91
CA LYS A 79 2.40 -12.12 7.29
C LYS A 79 1.03 -12.29 7.95
N LYS A 80 0.54 -11.28 8.70
CA LYS A 80 -0.70 -11.37 9.49
C LYS A 80 -1.72 -10.27 9.19
N HIS A 81 -1.35 -9.29 8.36
CA HIS A 81 -2.16 -8.11 8.12
C HIS A 81 -1.78 -7.47 6.79
N ILE A 82 -2.65 -6.60 6.29
CA ILE A 82 -2.33 -5.64 5.24
C ILE A 82 -2.22 -4.28 5.90
N SER A 83 -1.14 -3.55 5.66
CA SER A 83 -1.04 -2.17 6.10
C SER A 83 -1.47 -1.24 4.98
N ILE A 84 -2.25 -0.23 5.31
CA ILE A 84 -2.52 0.92 4.44
C ILE A 84 -1.88 2.18 5.04
N PHE A 85 -1.43 3.07 4.16
CA PHE A 85 -0.70 4.28 4.50
C PHE A 85 -1.33 5.50 3.81
N PRO A 86 -2.45 6.01 4.34
CA PRO A 86 -3.21 7.12 3.74
C PRO A 86 -2.69 8.53 4.08
N GLY A 87 -1.55 8.62 4.79
CA GLY A 87 -0.99 9.88 5.27
C GLY A 87 -1.19 10.11 6.77
N GLY A 88 -0.31 10.93 7.36
CA GLY A 88 -0.16 11.07 8.82
C GLY A 88 -1.41 11.56 9.55
N GLU A 89 -2.25 12.37 8.88
CA GLU A 89 -3.43 12.97 9.50
C GLU A 89 -4.64 12.01 9.54
N ALA A 90 -4.65 10.97 8.69
CA ALA A 90 -5.80 10.07 8.54
C ALA A 90 -6.15 9.32 9.82
N THR A 91 -5.15 8.84 10.57
CA THR A 91 -5.40 8.09 11.81
C THR A 91 -6.03 8.93 12.91
N THR A 92 -5.84 10.26 12.85
CA THR A 92 -6.52 11.20 13.76
C THR A 92 -7.94 11.49 13.29
N VAL A 93 -8.13 11.76 11.99
CA VAL A 93 -9.45 12.09 11.43
C VAL A 93 -10.44 10.92 11.56
N PHE A 94 -9.97 9.69 11.41
CA PHE A 94 -10.79 8.48 11.45
C PHE A 94 -10.69 7.72 12.78
N ALA A 95 -10.17 8.34 13.86
CA ALA A 95 -9.85 7.67 15.12
C ALA A 95 -11.02 6.83 15.68
N ASP A 96 -12.24 7.39 15.69
CA ASP A 96 -13.43 6.73 16.23
C ASP A 96 -13.80 5.43 15.50
N ARG A 97 -13.42 5.32 14.22
CA ARG A 97 -13.67 4.14 13.37
C ARG A 97 -12.50 3.18 13.32
N LEU A 98 -11.38 3.54 13.94
CA LEU A 98 -10.14 2.76 13.94
C LEU A 98 -9.88 2.01 15.24
N THR A 99 -10.82 2.07 16.19
CA THR A 99 -10.68 1.50 17.54
C THR A 99 -10.42 -0.01 17.57
N GLU A 100 -10.83 -0.73 16.53
CA GLU A 100 -10.61 -2.18 16.40
C GLU A 100 -9.32 -2.58 15.68
N TYR A 101 -8.54 -1.60 15.18
CA TYR A 101 -7.35 -1.81 14.36
C TYR A 101 -6.10 -1.29 15.08
N ASN A 102 -4.96 -1.92 14.79
CA ASN A 102 -3.69 -1.38 15.24
C ASN A 102 -3.27 -0.22 14.32
N THR A 103 -3.01 0.94 14.91
CA THR A 103 -2.66 2.16 14.17
C THR A 103 -1.41 2.81 14.74
N THR A 104 -0.57 3.37 13.86
CA THR A 104 0.49 4.31 14.21
C THR A 104 0.33 5.57 13.37
N LYS A 105 1.18 6.59 13.56
CA LYS A 105 1.10 7.83 12.77
C LYS A 105 1.14 7.51 11.26
N GLY A 106 0.00 7.68 10.58
CA GLY A 106 -0.15 7.45 9.14
C GLY A 106 -0.16 5.99 8.68
N THR A 107 -0.33 5.02 9.59
CA THR A 107 -0.44 3.59 9.24
C THR A 107 -1.65 2.97 9.92
N ILE A 108 -2.41 2.18 9.17
CA ILE A 108 -3.52 1.37 9.67
C ILE A 108 -3.25 -0.09 9.29
N GLN A 109 -3.21 -0.99 10.27
CA GLN A 109 -3.03 -2.42 10.04
C GLN A 109 -4.38 -3.13 10.03
N LEU A 110 -4.71 -3.75 8.90
CA LEU A 110 -5.92 -4.52 8.66
C LEU A 110 -5.61 -6.01 8.85
N PRO A 111 -6.00 -6.64 9.97
CA PRO A 111 -5.69 -8.04 10.25
C PRO A 111 -6.33 -8.97 9.19
N LEU A 112 -5.58 -9.97 8.73
CA LEU A 112 -6.08 -10.95 7.75
C LEU A 112 -7.10 -11.93 8.33
N ASN A 113 -7.21 -11.99 9.66
CA ASN A 113 -8.18 -12.84 10.38
C ASN A 113 -9.51 -12.12 10.69
N LYS A 114 -9.73 -10.92 10.16
CA LYS A 114 -10.97 -10.16 10.30
C LYS A 114 -11.47 -9.72 8.91
N PRO A 115 -12.78 -9.43 8.75
CA PRO A 115 -13.28 -8.80 7.55
C PRO A 115 -12.54 -7.48 7.25
N VAL A 116 -12.18 -7.29 5.98
CA VAL A 116 -11.50 -6.07 5.53
C VAL A 116 -12.53 -4.95 5.44
N PRO A 117 -12.31 -3.78 6.07
CA PRO A 117 -13.28 -2.70 6.12
C PRO A 117 -13.24 -1.86 4.82
N TYR A 118 -13.70 -2.44 3.71
CA TYR A 118 -13.60 -1.81 2.38
C TYR A 118 -14.26 -0.43 2.30
N ASP A 119 -15.39 -0.22 2.99
CA ASP A 119 -16.06 1.09 3.01
C ASP A 119 -15.22 2.16 3.74
N LEU A 120 -14.57 1.80 4.85
CA LEU A 120 -13.64 2.70 5.53
C LEU A 120 -12.44 3.05 4.64
N ILE A 121 -11.89 2.07 3.92
CA ILE A 121 -10.79 2.32 2.96
C ILE A 121 -11.24 3.32 1.90
N LYS A 122 -12.42 3.13 1.32
CA LYS A 122 -13.01 4.02 0.31
C LYS A 122 -13.15 5.46 0.83
N GLU A 123 -13.66 5.62 2.05
CA GLU A 123 -13.85 6.93 2.67
C GLU A 123 -12.52 7.63 2.98
N ILE A 124 -11.53 6.90 3.50
CA ILE A 124 -10.18 7.41 3.74
C ILE A 124 -9.55 7.90 2.43
N VAL A 125 -9.67 7.12 1.35
CA VAL A 125 -9.13 7.50 0.03
C VAL A 125 -9.78 8.78 -0.48
N ARG A 126 -11.11 8.88 -0.44
CA ARG A 126 -11.84 10.08 -0.88
C ARG A 126 -11.45 11.32 -0.08
N TRP A 127 -11.39 11.18 1.25
CA TRP A 127 -10.92 12.25 2.12
C TRP A 127 -9.51 12.69 1.75
N ARG A 128 -8.62 11.74 1.44
CA ARG A 128 -7.23 12.05 1.10
C ARG A 128 -7.10 12.72 -0.27
N VAL A 129 -7.91 12.34 -1.26
CA VAL A 129 -8.00 13.03 -2.56
C VAL A 129 -8.38 14.50 -2.34
N ALA A 130 -9.47 14.77 -1.62
CA ALA A 130 -9.92 16.13 -1.34
C ALA A 130 -8.83 16.97 -0.65
N LEU A 131 -8.16 16.42 0.37
CA LEU A 131 -7.06 17.10 1.07
C LEU A 131 -5.87 17.42 0.14
N VAL A 132 -5.55 16.52 -0.78
CA VAL A 132 -4.44 16.70 -1.73
C VAL A 132 -4.79 17.74 -2.81
N GLU A 133 -6.04 17.80 -3.25
CA GLU A 133 -6.55 18.81 -4.18
C GLU A 133 -6.60 20.20 -3.54
N GLU A 134 -7.01 20.31 -2.27
CA GLU A 134 -7.03 21.58 -1.54
C GLU A 134 -5.62 22.19 -1.39
N LYS A 135 -4.61 21.35 -1.12
CA LYS A 135 -3.21 21.81 -0.98
C LYS A 135 -2.57 22.26 -2.29
N GLN A 136 -3.21 22.02 -3.43
CA GLN A 136 -2.73 22.42 -4.76
C GLN A 136 -3.37 23.72 -5.26
N LYS A 137 -4.40 24.22 -4.55
CA LYS A 137 -5.00 25.55 -4.79
C LYS A 137 -4.14 26.63 -4.15
#